data_AF-A0AAV6YP73-F1
#
_entry.id   AF-A0AAV6YP73-F1
#
_cell.length_a   1.000
_cell.length_b   1.000
_cell.length_c   1.000
_cell.angle_alpha   90.00
_cell.angle_beta   90.00
_cell.angle_gamma   90.00
#
_symmetry.space_group_name_H-M   'P 1'
#
loop_
_entity.id
_entity.type
_entity.pdbx_description
1 polymer ?
#
loop_
_entity_poly.entity_id
_entity_poly.type
_entity_poly.pdbx_seq_one_letter_code
_entity_poly.pdbx_strand_id
1 'polypeptide(L)'
;MEQQQLIEAEKKRVAQLRQQQIETEQFNFFEDQLRKQDLIRDQLKHHESLSHKSKVSEQTDGTMISCCPSPKSHSMANVLSGKTVKNDAAMYAGQSPPISRALKPAATLSAVQNEIVDGLRIVVLPKNLSQKFLQLAEPNTSRGIETCGILCGKL
;
A
#
# COMPACT_ATOMS: atom_id res chain seq x y z
N MET A 1 59.75 19.58 2.24
CA MET A 1 58.97 19.53 0.98
C MET A 1 58.47 18.12 0.70
N GLU A 2 59.34 17.14 0.46
CA GLU A 2 58.95 15.78 0.04
C GLU A 2 57.90 15.09 0.93
N GLN A 3 58.02 15.19 2.26
CA GLN A 3 57.05 14.61 3.20
C GLN A 3 55.61 15.11 2.96
N GLN A 4 55.44 16.37 2.54
CA GLN A 4 54.13 16.93 2.20
C GLN A 4 53.56 16.30 0.92
N GLN A 5 54.41 16.07 -0.08
CA GLN A 5 54.04 15.43 -1.34
C GLN A 5 53.67 13.96 -1.13
N LEU A 6 54.38 13.24 -0.26
CA LEU A 6 54.05 11.87 0.16
C LEU A 6 52.66 11.79 0.83
N ILE A 7 52.35 12.72 1.74
CA ILE A 7 51.03 12.81 2.40
C ILE A 7 49.92 13.13 1.38
N GLU A 8 50.19 14.00 0.41
CA GLU A 8 49.23 14.36 -0.64
C GLU A 8 48.98 13.20 -1.63
N ALA A 9 50.04 12.49 -2.03
CA ALA A 9 49.95 11.31 -2.88
C ALA A 9 49.12 10.19 -2.24
N GLU A 10 49.36 9.88 -0.96
CA GLU A 10 48.59 8.84 -0.26
C GLU A 10 47.13 9.27 -0.04
N LYS A 11 46.87 10.55 0.29
CA LYS A 11 45.48 11.08 0.33
C LYS A 11 44.77 10.90 -1.00
N LYS A 12 45.44 11.17 -2.12
CA LYS A 12 44.89 11.00 -3.47
C LYS A 12 44.62 9.52 -3.78
N ARG A 13 45.54 8.62 -3.42
CA ARG A 13 45.37 7.16 -3.57
C ARG A 13 44.18 6.62 -2.77
N VAL A 14 44.04 7.04 -1.51
CA VAL A 14 42.92 6.66 -0.63
C VAL A 14 41.59 7.21 -1.16
N ALA A 15 41.56 8.45 -1.65
CA ALA A 15 40.37 9.03 -2.26
C ALA A 15 39.93 8.25 -3.53
N GLN A 16 40.87 7.91 -4.41
CA GLN A 16 40.58 7.10 -5.61
C GLN A 16 40.07 5.70 -5.26
N LEU A 17 40.69 5.01 -4.29
CA LEU A 17 40.25 3.69 -3.86
C LEU A 17 38.83 3.73 -3.27
N ARG A 18 38.52 4.74 -2.45
CA ARG A 18 37.19 4.90 -1.87
C ARG A 18 36.14 5.25 -2.92
N GLN A 19 36.49 6.04 -3.94
CA GLN A 19 35.62 6.34 -5.07
C GLN A 19 35.26 5.06 -5.84
N GLN A 20 36.27 4.23 -6.17
CA GLN A 20 36.05 2.94 -6.85
C GLN A 20 35.21 1.96 -6.03
N GLN A 21 35.38 1.93 -4.71
CA GLN A 21 34.51 1.13 -3.83
C GLN A 21 33.05 1.56 -3.93
N ILE A 22 32.76 2.86 -3.82
CA ILE A 22 31.40 3.40 -3.93
C ILE A 22 30.80 3.09 -5.30
N GLU A 23 31.56 3.30 -6.39
CA GLU A 23 31.11 2.99 -7.75
C GLU A 23 30.80 1.50 -7.94
N THR A 24 31.63 0.62 -7.37
CA THR A 24 31.41 -0.85 -7.39
C THR A 24 30.18 -1.25 -6.59
N GLU A 25 29.97 -0.67 -5.40
CA GLU A 25 28.78 -0.92 -4.57
C GLU A 25 27.49 -0.44 -5.26
N GLN A 26 27.51 0.73 -5.91
CA GLN A 26 26.38 1.22 -6.70
C GLN A 26 26.07 0.29 -7.87
N PHE A 27 27.08 -0.12 -8.65
CA PHE A 27 26.89 -1.03 -9.78
C PHE A 27 26.30 -2.38 -9.35
N ASN A 28 26.91 -3.00 -8.34
CA ASN A 28 26.45 -4.28 -7.79
C ASN A 28 24.99 -4.18 -7.28
N PHE A 29 24.62 -3.07 -6.62
CA PHE A 29 23.25 -2.84 -6.18
C PHE A 29 22.26 -2.79 -7.35
N PHE A 30 22.61 -2.12 -8.46
CA PHE A 30 21.73 -2.08 -9.64
C PHE A 30 21.58 -3.45 -10.32
N GLU A 31 22.66 -4.24 -10.46
CA GLU A 31 22.55 -5.63 -10.95
C GLU A 31 21.66 -6.49 -10.05
N ASP A 32 21.75 -6.30 -8.73
CA ASP A 32 20.93 -7.01 -7.76
C ASP A 32 19.44 -6.68 -7.88
N GLN A 33 19.08 -5.42 -8.16
CA GLN A 33 17.69 -5.04 -8.41
C GLN A 33 17.18 -5.57 -9.76
N LEU A 34 18.02 -5.57 -10.79
CA LEU A 34 17.65 -6.09 -12.12
C LEU A 34 17.38 -7.60 -12.06
N ARG A 35 18.27 -8.39 -11.45
CA ARG A 35 18.10 -9.84 -11.23
C ARG A 35 16.82 -10.17 -10.44
N LYS A 36 16.46 -9.33 -9.45
CA LYS A 36 15.20 -9.47 -8.70
C LYS A 36 13.98 -9.17 -9.58
N GLN A 37 14.05 -8.16 -10.44
CA GLN A 37 12.95 -7.84 -11.38
C GLN A 37 12.70 -8.98 -12.37
N ASP A 38 13.76 -9.57 -12.96
CA ASP A 38 13.60 -10.69 -13.90
C ASP A 38 13.05 -11.96 -13.22
N LEU A 39 13.50 -12.28 -12.00
CA LEU A 39 12.95 -13.40 -11.23
C LEU A 39 11.46 -13.21 -10.87
N ILE A 40 11.00 -11.98 -10.67
CA ILE A 40 9.57 -11.66 -10.46
C ILE A 40 8.80 -11.79 -11.79
N ARG A 41 9.36 -11.27 -12.88
CA ARG A 41 8.81 -11.33 -14.24
C ARG A 41 8.59 -12.77 -14.70
N ASP A 42 9.54 -13.67 -14.46
CA ASP A 42 9.43 -15.06 -14.89
C ASP A 42 8.48 -15.89 -14.02
N GLN A 43 8.41 -15.63 -12.70
CA GLN A 43 7.36 -16.20 -11.85
C GLN A 43 5.95 -15.77 -12.30
N LEU A 44 5.76 -14.51 -12.71
CA LEU A 44 4.48 -14.03 -13.23
C LEU A 44 4.09 -14.77 -14.51
N LYS A 45 5.01 -14.90 -15.49
CA LYS A 45 4.79 -15.69 -16.72
C LYS A 45 4.41 -17.15 -16.41
N HIS A 46 5.04 -17.77 -15.42
CA HIS A 46 4.73 -19.15 -15.02
C HIS A 46 3.34 -19.27 -14.37
N HIS A 47 2.91 -18.31 -13.56
CA HIS A 47 1.56 -18.26 -13.02
C HIS A 47 0.50 -18.04 -14.12
N GLU A 48 0.76 -17.11 -15.04
CA GLU A 48 -0.14 -16.74 -16.14
C GLU A 48 -0.32 -17.90 -17.14
N SER A 49 0.77 -18.57 -17.52
CA SER A 49 0.73 -19.74 -18.41
C SER A 49 0.06 -20.98 -17.79
N LEU A 50 0.12 -21.16 -16.46
CA LEU A 50 -0.71 -22.15 -15.77
C LEU A 50 -2.19 -21.77 -15.77
N SER A 51 -2.51 -20.48 -15.55
CA SER A 51 -3.89 -19.99 -15.53
C SER A 51 -4.60 -20.18 -16.88
N HIS A 52 -3.92 -19.84 -17.98
CA HIS A 52 -4.47 -19.99 -19.34
C HIS A 52 -4.70 -21.46 -19.75
N LYS A 53 -3.95 -22.42 -19.18
CA LYS A 53 -4.14 -23.84 -19.48
C LYS A 53 -5.40 -24.46 -18.83
N SER A 54 -6.07 -23.74 -17.92
CA SER A 54 -7.25 -24.22 -17.16
C SER A 54 -8.60 -23.66 -17.63
N LYS A 55 -8.68 -22.96 -18.77
CA LYS A 55 -9.92 -22.29 -19.25
C LYS A 55 -10.32 -22.64 -20.69
N VAL A 56 -10.37 -23.93 -20.98
CA VAL A 56 -11.14 -24.55 -22.07
C VAL A 56 -11.72 -25.84 -21.49
N SER A 57 -13.03 -26.12 -21.48
CA SER A 57 -14.16 -25.47 -22.15
C SER A 57 -15.41 -25.54 -21.25
N GLU A 58 -16.17 -24.45 -21.17
CA GLU A 58 -17.63 -24.56 -21.03
C GLU A 58 -18.34 -23.40 -21.74
N GLN A 59 -19.45 -23.73 -22.40
CA GLN A 59 -20.23 -22.86 -23.28
C GLN A 59 -21.54 -22.51 -22.58
N THR A 60 -21.88 -21.23 -22.44
CA THR A 60 -23.27 -20.81 -22.19
C THR A 60 -23.47 -19.34 -22.55
N ASP A 61 -24.64 -19.03 -23.13
CA ASP A 61 -25.02 -17.67 -23.50
C ASP A 61 -25.35 -16.78 -22.28
N GLY A 62 -25.23 -15.47 -22.47
CA GLY A 62 -25.25 -14.50 -21.37
C GLY A 62 -26.63 -14.28 -20.71
N THR A 63 -26.61 -13.85 -19.45
CA THR A 63 -27.81 -13.37 -18.73
C THR A 63 -27.43 -12.37 -17.62
N MET A 64 -28.05 -11.19 -17.70
CA MET A 64 -28.37 -10.23 -16.62
C MET A 64 -27.33 -9.93 -15.53
N ILE A 65 -26.80 -8.70 -15.53
CA ILE A 65 -26.23 -8.07 -14.32
C ILE A 65 -27.37 -7.78 -13.34
N SER A 66 -27.33 -8.36 -12.14
CA SER A 66 -28.32 -8.14 -11.09
C SER A 66 -27.75 -7.26 -9.96
N CYS A 67 -28.42 -6.15 -9.65
CA CYS A 67 -28.03 -5.23 -8.58
C CYS A 67 -28.71 -5.59 -7.26
N CYS A 68 -27.94 -5.83 -6.19
CA CYS A 68 -28.47 -6.05 -4.84
C CYS A 68 -28.55 -4.74 -4.04
N PRO A 69 -29.75 -4.31 -3.58
CA PRO A 69 -29.92 -3.09 -2.80
C PRO A 69 -29.74 -3.29 -1.27
N SER A 70 -29.63 -2.15 -0.58
CA SER A 70 -29.46 -1.91 0.86
C SER A 70 -30.08 -2.92 1.88
N PRO A 71 -29.41 -3.22 3.01
CA PRO A 71 -30.02 -3.87 4.15
C PRO A 71 -30.98 -2.93 4.91
N LYS A 72 -32.05 -3.48 5.50
CA LYS A 72 -32.98 -2.76 6.39
C LYS A 72 -32.89 -3.28 7.82
N SER A 73 -32.83 -2.37 8.79
CA SER A 73 -32.90 -2.69 10.22
C SER A 73 -34.33 -2.75 10.72
N HIS A 74 -34.66 -3.75 11.55
CA HIS A 74 -35.71 -3.67 12.56
C HIS A 74 -35.20 -4.32 13.87
N SER A 75 -35.87 -4.06 15.00
CA SER A 75 -35.27 -4.16 16.34
C SER A 75 -36.28 -4.60 17.40
N MET A 76 -35.76 -5.08 18.55
CA MET A 76 -36.46 -5.45 19.80
C MET A 76 -37.35 -6.70 19.74
N ALA A 77 -37.55 -7.48 20.84
CA ALA A 77 -36.76 -7.71 22.06
C ALA A 77 -37.37 -8.89 22.88
N ASN A 78 -36.55 -9.59 23.70
CA ASN A 78 -36.84 -10.26 24.99
C ASN A 78 -38.01 -11.29 25.11
N VAL A 79 -38.00 -12.34 25.95
CA VAL A 79 -37.05 -12.81 26.99
C VAL A 79 -36.75 -14.33 26.75
N LEU A 80 -36.78 -15.38 27.62
CA LEU A 80 -36.95 -15.65 29.07
C LEU A 80 -36.33 -17.03 29.43
N SER A 81 -36.06 -17.26 30.72
CA SER A 81 -35.83 -18.54 31.42
C SER A 81 -34.42 -19.18 31.37
N GLY A 82 -33.94 -19.59 32.55
CA GLY A 82 -32.59 -20.16 32.76
C GLY A 82 -32.05 -19.99 34.19
N LYS A 83 -32.82 -20.38 35.22
CA LYS A 83 -32.46 -20.16 36.64
C LYS A 83 -32.04 -21.45 37.34
N THR A 84 -30.73 -21.71 37.46
CA THR A 84 -30.23 -22.83 38.28
C THR A 84 -28.92 -22.50 39.01
N VAL A 85 -28.98 -22.60 40.35
CA VAL A 85 -27.92 -22.91 41.34
C VAL A 85 -26.50 -22.32 41.18
N LYS A 86 -26.13 -21.56 42.21
CA LYS A 86 -24.79 -21.15 42.69
C LYS A 86 -23.64 -22.13 42.37
N ASN A 87 -22.50 -21.59 41.94
CA ASN A 87 -21.16 -22.12 42.22
C ASN A 87 -20.15 -20.96 42.23
N ASP A 88 -19.17 -21.00 43.14
CA ASP A 88 -18.13 -19.97 43.24
C ASP A 88 -17.03 -20.20 42.19
N ALA A 89 -17.01 -19.33 41.17
CA ALA A 89 -15.99 -19.29 40.12
C ALA A 89 -15.75 -17.85 39.64
N ALA A 90 -15.47 -16.94 40.59
CA ALA A 90 -15.02 -15.59 40.28
C ALA A 90 -13.56 -15.59 39.77
N MET A 91 -13.18 -14.52 39.06
CA MET A 91 -11.90 -14.28 38.38
C MET A 91 -11.75 -14.91 36.97
N TYR A 92 -10.98 -14.22 36.11
CA TYR A 92 -10.52 -14.63 34.78
C TYR A 92 -11.53 -14.73 33.63
N ALA A 93 -12.74 -14.17 33.76
CA ALA A 93 -13.47 -13.67 32.59
C ALA A 93 -12.71 -12.44 32.02
N GLY A 94 -11.97 -12.65 30.94
CA GLY A 94 -10.92 -11.73 30.48
C GLY A 94 -11.41 -10.36 30.03
N GLN A 95 -11.40 -9.38 30.94
CA GLN A 95 -11.43 -7.96 30.58
C GLN A 95 -10.12 -7.60 29.89
N SER A 96 -10.16 -7.32 28.59
CA SER A 96 -9.02 -6.72 27.90
C SER A 96 -8.80 -5.30 28.45
N PRO A 97 -7.53 -4.89 28.72
CA PRO A 97 -7.27 -3.55 29.25
C PRO A 97 -7.82 -2.46 28.33
N PRO A 98 -8.26 -1.30 28.85
CA PRO A 98 -8.73 -0.19 28.02
C PRO A 98 -7.65 0.28 27.03
N ILE A 99 -7.74 -0.17 25.77
CA ILE A 99 -6.76 0.16 24.73
C ILE A 99 -6.92 1.64 24.38
N SER A 100 -6.12 2.49 25.03
CA SER A 100 -6.09 3.92 24.75
C SER A 100 -5.68 4.15 23.30
N ARG A 101 -6.66 4.54 22.47
CA ARG A 101 -6.41 4.88 21.06
C ARG A 101 -5.73 6.23 20.90
N ALA A 102 -5.52 7.00 21.97
CA ALA A 102 -4.92 8.34 21.93
C ALA A 102 -3.52 8.39 21.30
N LEU A 103 -2.74 7.31 21.39
CA LEU A 103 -1.42 7.19 20.76
C LEU A 103 -1.46 6.64 19.32
N LYS A 104 -2.64 6.33 18.77
CA LYS A 104 -2.79 5.99 17.34
C LYS A 104 -2.86 7.29 16.54
N PRO A 105 -2.10 7.47 15.43
CA PRO A 105 -2.12 8.71 14.64
C PRO A 105 -3.53 9.12 14.17
N ALA A 106 -4.44 8.18 13.95
CA ALA A 106 -5.82 8.47 13.60
C ALA A 106 -6.62 9.21 14.70
N ALA A 107 -6.24 9.12 15.98
CA ALA A 107 -6.96 9.75 17.09
C ALA A 107 -6.49 11.19 17.38
N THR A 108 -5.20 11.48 17.23
CA THR A 108 -4.68 12.86 17.33
C THR A 108 -5.13 13.72 16.16
N LEU A 109 -5.38 13.11 14.99
CA LEU A 109 -5.82 13.81 13.77
C LEU A 109 -7.34 14.05 13.67
N SER A 110 -8.17 13.47 14.57
CA SER A 110 -9.61 13.77 14.62
C SER A 110 -9.95 15.02 15.45
N ALA A 111 -8.94 15.69 16.02
CA ALA A 111 -9.10 16.97 16.71
C ALA A 111 -9.01 18.20 15.77
N VAL A 112 -8.50 18.01 14.56
CA VAL A 112 -8.57 19.03 13.49
C VAL A 112 -10.00 19.01 12.94
N GLN A 113 -10.65 20.18 12.91
CA GLN A 113 -12.03 20.40 12.44
C GLN A 113 -12.15 20.27 10.92
N ASN A 114 -11.80 19.10 10.39
CA ASN A 114 -12.12 18.71 9.03
C ASN A 114 -13.56 18.20 8.99
N GLU A 115 -14.39 18.82 8.17
CA GLU A 115 -15.75 18.36 7.88
C GLU A 115 -15.73 16.85 7.54
N ILE A 116 -16.68 16.11 8.12
CA ILE A 116 -16.78 14.65 8.01
C ILE A 116 -18.05 14.30 7.25
N VAL A 117 -17.89 13.71 6.06
CA VAL A 117 -18.99 13.19 5.24
C VAL A 117 -18.95 11.67 5.30
N ASP A 118 -20.06 11.04 5.68
CA ASP A 118 -20.21 9.57 5.82
C ASP A 118 -19.12 8.88 6.65
N GLY A 119 -18.58 9.59 7.67
CA GLY A 119 -17.49 9.10 8.52
C GLY A 119 -16.08 9.26 7.93
N LEU A 120 -15.96 9.84 6.74
CA LEU A 120 -14.69 10.10 6.04
C LEU A 120 -14.31 11.59 6.11
N ARG A 121 -13.01 11.87 6.20
CA ARG A 121 -12.46 13.24 6.10
C ARG A 121 -12.57 13.72 4.65
N ILE A 122 -13.03 14.94 4.42
CA ILE A 122 -13.04 15.56 3.10
C ILE A 122 -11.60 15.68 2.53
N VAL A 123 -11.46 15.41 1.24
CA VAL A 123 -10.26 15.71 0.44
C VAL A 123 -10.64 16.67 -0.67
N VAL A 124 -10.00 17.85 -0.72
CA VAL A 124 -10.28 18.87 -1.74
C VAL A 124 -9.40 18.65 -2.96
N LEU A 125 -10.00 18.25 -4.08
CA LEU A 125 -9.31 18.10 -5.37
C LEU A 125 -9.39 19.40 -6.20
N PRO A 126 -8.28 19.87 -6.82
CA PRO A 126 -8.33 20.98 -7.77
C PRO A 126 -9.21 20.63 -8.98
N LYS A 127 -10.17 21.51 -9.32
CA LYS A 127 -11.18 21.25 -10.38
C LYS A 127 -10.59 20.81 -11.72
N ASN A 128 -9.41 21.32 -12.07
CA ASN A 128 -8.75 21.07 -13.37
C ASN A 128 -7.66 19.98 -13.29
N LEU A 129 -7.57 19.22 -12.18
CA LEU A 129 -6.55 18.19 -11.95
C LEU A 129 -6.61 17.09 -13.02
N SER A 130 -7.79 16.54 -13.29
CA SER A 130 -8.01 15.49 -14.28
C SER A 130 -7.67 15.95 -15.70
N GLN A 131 -8.13 17.13 -16.10
CA GLN A 131 -7.82 17.72 -17.41
C GLN A 131 -6.30 17.91 -17.60
N LYS A 132 -5.60 18.47 -16.61
CA LYS A 132 -4.14 18.66 -16.67
C LYS A 132 -3.39 17.33 -16.70
N PHE A 133 -3.85 16.34 -15.95
CA PHE A 133 -3.27 15.00 -15.97
C PHE A 133 -3.42 14.34 -17.36
N LEU A 134 -4.61 14.41 -17.96
CA LEU A 134 -4.85 13.88 -19.31
C LEU A 134 -3.97 14.57 -20.35
N GLN A 135 -3.84 15.91 -20.32
CA GLN A 135 -2.95 16.65 -21.22
C GLN A 135 -1.47 16.26 -21.10
N LEU A 136 -1.03 15.78 -19.93
CA LEU A 136 0.33 15.27 -19.72
C LEU A 136 0.47 13.79 -20.10
N ALA A 137 -0.61 13.00 -19.98
CA ALA A 137 -0.65 11.58 -20.33
C ALA A 137 -0.93 11.31 -21.82
N GLU A 138 -1.43 12.29 -22.57
CA GLU A 138 -1.88 12.14 -23.97
C GLU A 138 -0.84 11.48 -24.93
N PRO A 139 0.48 11.72 -24.83
CA PRO A 139 1.48 11.00 -25.63
C PRO A 139 1.56 9.48 -25.35
N ASN A 140 1.09 9.03 -24.19
CA ASN A 140 0.97 7.61 -23.83
C ASN A 140 -0.45 7.10 -24.12
N THR A 141 -1.49 7.88 -23.80
CA THR A 141 -2.90 7.52 -24.07
C THR A 141 -3.16 7.29 -25.56
N SER A 142 -2.61 8.13 -26.44
CA SER A 142 -2.65 7.97 -27.90
C SER A 142 -1.94 6.72 -28.43
N ARG A 143 -1.12 6.07 -27.60
CA ARG A 143 -0.41 4.81 -27.89
C ARG A 143 -1.02 3.60 -27.16
N GLY A 144 -2.13 3.78 -26.44
CA GLY A 144 -2.73 2.74 -25.58
C GLY A 144 -1.89 2.37 -24.35
N ILE A 145 -0.98 3.26 -23.92
CA ILE A 145 -0.08 3.02 -22.79
C ILE A 145 -0.63 3.71 -21.54
N GLU A 146 -0.74 2.96 -20.45
CA GLU A 146 -1.18 3.50 -19.17
C GLU A 146 -0.21 4.54 -18.61
N THR A 147 -0.72 5.47 -17.80
CA THR A 147 0.09 6.44 -17.06
C THR A 147 -0.57 6.64 -15.72
N CYS A 148 0.21 6.55 -14.64
CA CYS A 148 -0.26 6.74 -13.27
C CYS A 148 0.25 8.07 -12.69
N GLY A 149 -0.42 8.57 -11.66
CA GLY A 149 -0.04 9.79 -10.96
C GLY A 149 -0.31 9.65 -9.46
N ILE A 150 0.57 10.22 -8.63
CA ILE A 150 0.45 10.17 -7.17
C ILE A 150 -0.17 11.47 -6.67
N LEU A 151 -1.24 11.35 -5.87
CA LEU A 151 -1.92 12.49 -5.25
C LEU A 151 -1.26 12.85 -3.90
N CYS A 152 -0.30 13.76 -3.94
CA CYS A 152 0.32 14.34 -2.75
C CYS A 152 -0.48 15.56 -2.25
N GLY A 153 -0.48 15.80 -0.95
CA GLY A 153 -1.20 16.90 -0.32
C GLY A 153 -0.76 17.17 1.12
N LYS A 154 -1.53 17.99 1.83
CA LYS A 154 -1.36 18.27 3.26
C LYS A 154 -2.64 17.91 4.03
N LEU A 155 -2.52 17.86 5.36
CA LEU A 155 -3.61 17.67 6.33
C LEU A 155 -3.69 18.89 7.27
#